data_AF-A0A932DQU1-F1
#
_entry.id   AF-A0A932DQU1-F1
#
_cell.length_a   1.000
_cell.length_b   1.000
_cell.length_c   1.000
_cell.angle_alpha   90.00
_cell.angle_beta   90.00
_cell.angle_gamma   90.00
#
_symmetry.space_group_name_H-M   'P 1'
#
loop_
_entity.id
_entity.type
_entity.pdbx_description
1 polymer ?
#
loop_
_entity_poly.entity_id
_entity_poly.type
_entity_poly.pdbx_seq_one_letter_code
_entity_poly.pdbx_strand_id
1 'polypeptide(L)'
;MSEPRLTLACGSYDLLRGLIEGSIAPPGIDLNVLTMASPERHGRMLRHVEFDVCELSLVAYLVARDQGRPFTAIPVFPHRRFRHGYMVKRTGCAIDRPADLNGKRVGLDTLQNSAGLWMRGILQDHYGVDLKSIEWWCQEEEDVPFEPAKWMKVRRVPKGKNIDELLVAGELEGALYPETLPSISQRGRDRLLQEERHLSHHAHGGDQERNFGAEPLGRGEPPAGVSGGQGAVLQADEGSAQLRAGVGEGTHAGAAGDLRPGSLALQSGG
;
A
#
# COMPACT_ATOMS: atom_id res chain seq x y z
N MET A 1 39.74 -1.55 -13.61
CA MET A 1 38.78 -2.65 -13.33
C MET A 1 37.48 -2.26 -14.00
N SER A 2 36.78 -3.17 -14.67
CA SER A 2 35.45 -2.88 -15.23
C SER A 2 34.44 -2.69 -14.10
N GLU A 3 33.55 -1.70 -14.23
CA GLU A 3 32.48 -1.49 -13.26
C GLU A 3 31.54 -2.71 -13.22
N PRO A 4 31.15 -3.21 -12.04
CA PRO A 4 30.18 -4.29 -11.93
C PRO A 4 28.84 -3.84 -12.51
N ARG A 5 28.22 -4.72 -13.28
CA ARG A 5 26.87 -4.55 -13.82
C ARG A 5 25.86 -5.10 -12.85
N LEU A 6 24.95 -4.26 -12.37
CA LEU A 6 23.90 -4.65 -11.43
C LEU A 6 22.52 -4.26 -11.96
N THR A 7 21.54 -5.11 -11.69
CA THR A 7 20.13 -4.85 -11.93
C THR A 7 19.44 -4.36 -10.65
N LEU A 8 18.68 -3.26 -10.74
CA LEU A 8 17.83 -2.76 -9.67
C LEU A 8 16.36 -2.86 -10.08
N ALA A 9 15.59 -3.72 -9.41
CA ALA A 9 14.14 -3.75 -9.54
C ALA A 9 13.47 -2.86 -8.49
N CYS A 10 12.78 -1.79 -8.92
CA CYS A 10 12.14 -0.84 -8.02
C CYS A 10 10.79 -0.32 -8.54
N GLY A 11 10.12 0.49 -7.72
CA GLY A 11 8.90 1.18 -8.13
C GLY A 11 9.26 2.46 -8.87
N SER A 12 8.35 2.93 -9.73
CA SER A 12 8.50 4.24 -10.36
C SER A 12 8.05 5.34 -9.39
N TYR A 13 8.98 5.80 -8.56
CA TYR A 13 8.75 6.85 -7.56
C TYR A 13 9.64 8.05 -7.83
N ASP A 14 9.17 9.25 -7.45
CA ASP A 14 9.93 10.49 -7.60
C ASP A 14 11.30 10.46 -6.92
N LEU A 15 11.39 9.78 -5.76
CA LEU A 15 12.65 9.61 -5.02
C LEU A 15 13.70 8.80 -5.79
N LEU A 16 13.29 7.95 -6.73
CA LEU A 16 14.17 7.12 -7.54
C LEU A 16 14.30 7.65 -8.98
N ARG A 17 13.59 8.72 -9.33
CA ARG A 17 13.52 9.24 -10.70
C ARG A 17 14.89 9.53 -11.31
N GLY A 18 15.81 10.10 -10.53
CA GLY A 18 17.17 10.38 -11.01
C GLY A 18 17.94 9.13 -11.44
N LEU A 19 17.76 8.02 -10.73
CA LEU A 19 18.34 6.71 -11.10
C LEU A 19 17.60 6.09 -12.29
N ILE A 20 16.27 6.17 -12.31
CA ILE A 20 15.42 5.62 -13.37
C ILE A 20 15.69 6.30 -14.72
N GLU A 21 15.82 7.63 -14.73
CA GLU A 21 16.05 8.43 -15.93
C GLU A 21 17.54 8.53 -16.31
N GLY A 22 18.44 8.02 -15.48
CA GLY A 22 19.88 8.08 -15.70
C GLY A 22 20.50 9.46 -15.53
N SER A 23 19.77 10.43 -14.96
CA SER A 23 20.32 11.76 -14.66
C SER A 23 21.28 11.75 -13.46
N ILE A 24 21.25 10.69 -12.65
CA ILE A 24 22.21 10.40 -11.57
C ILE A 24 22.75 8.99 -11.77
N ALA A 25 24.07 8.84 -11.82
CA ALA A 25 24.75 7.54 -11.87
C ALA A 25 25.47 7.25 -10.55
N PRO A 26 25.31 6.05 -9.97
CA PRO A 26 26.09 5.65 -8.81
C PRO A 26 27.58 5.48 -9.19
N PRO A 27 28.53 6.00 -8.40
CA PRO A 27 29.94 5.90 -8.73
C PRO A 27 30.41 4.44 -8.66
N GLY A 28 31.09 3.97 -9.71
CA GLY A 28 31.75 2.67 -9.75
C GLY A 28 30.81 1.48 -9.96
N ILE A 29 29.58 1.69 -10.46
CA ILE A 29 28.60 0.63 -10.78
C ILE A 29 27.89 0.99 -12.09
N ASP A 30 27.79 0.02 -13.00
CA ASP A 30 26.91 0.10 -14.18
C ASP A 30 25.53 -0.43 -13.78
N LEU A 31 24.60 0.48 -13.46
CA LEU A 31 23.29 0.15 -12.87
C LEU A 31 22.19 0.15 -13.93
N ASN A 32 21.57 -1.02 -14.16
CA ASN A 32 20.38 -1.18 -14.98
C ASN A 32 19.11 -1.14 -14.10
N VAL A 33 18.31 -0.08 -14.23
CA VAL A 33 17.10 0.11 -13.42
C VAL A 33 15.86 -0.43 -14.14
N LEU A 34 15.15 -1.35 -13.50
CA LEU A 34 13.93 -1.98 -13.97
C LEU A 34 12.74 -1.55 -13.09
N THR A 35 11.77 -0.87 -13.68
CA THR A 35 10.56 -0.45 -12.95
C THR A 35 9.42 -1.44 -13.16
N MET A 36 8.79 -1.88 -12.07
CA MET A 36 7.66 -2.81 -12.11
C MET A 36 6.80 -2.69 -10.83
N ALA A 37 5.59 -3.25 -10.88
CA ALA A 37 4.67 -3.22 -9.76
C ALA A 37 5.15 -4.10 -8.59
N SER A 38 4.77 -3.73 -7.36
CA SER A 38 5.20 -4.44 -6.14
C SER A 38 4.99 -5.96 -6.17
N PRO A 39 3.80 -6.49 -6.52
CA PRO A 39 3.59 -7.94 -6.54
C PRO A 39 4.52 -8.67 -7.53
N GLU A 40 4.80 -8.05 -8.69
CA GLU A 40 5.65 -8.63 -9.72
C GLU A 40 7.11 -8.71 -9.26
N ARG A 41 7.73 -7.58 -8.87
CA ARG A 41 9.14 -7.58 -8.41
C ARG A 41 9.36 -8.44 -7.17
N HIS A 42 8.44 -8.39 -6.20
CA HIS A 42 8.63 -9.11 -4.95
C HIS A 42 8.59 -10.61 -5.21
N GLY A 43 7.63 -11.05 -6.02
CA GLY A 43 7.52 -12.44 -6.45
C GLY A 43 8.76 -12.93 -7.19
N ARG A 44 9.21 -12.19 -8.21
CA ARG A 44 10.40 -12.53 -9.01
C ARG A 44 11.67 -12.57 -8.17
N MET A 45 11.85 -11.64 -7.24
CA MET A 45 13.00 -11.63 -6.34
C MET A 45 12.94 -12.78 -5.32
N LEU A 46 11.83 -12.90 -4.59
CA LEU A 46 11.72 -13.86 -3.49
C LEU A 46 11.69 -15.30 -3.99
N ARG A 47 11.05 -15.59 -5.14
CA ARG A 47 10.93 -16.96 -5.65
C ARG A 47 12.09 -17.37 -6.55
N HIS A 48 12.73 -16.43 -7.24
CA HIS A 48 13.68 -16.75 -8.32
C HIS A 48 15.00 -16.00 -8.25
N VAL A 49 15.17 -15.05 -7.33
CA VAL A 49 16.41 -14.24 -7.17
C VAL A 49 16.83 -13.60 -8.50
N GLU A 50 15.84 -13.06 -9.22
CA GLU A 50 16.03 -12.57 -10.60
C GLU A 50 16.84 -11.27 -10.71
N PHE A 51 17.03 -10.53 -9.61
CA PHE A 51 17.69 -9.22 -9.61
C PHE A 51 18.84 -9.19 -8.61
N ASP A 52 19.86 -8.37 -8.91
CA ASP A 52 20.97 -8.13 -7.99
C ASP A 52 20.53 -7.29 -6.79
N VAL A 53 19.67 -6.29 -7.05
CA VAL A 53 19.08 -5.40 -6.05
C VAL A 53 17.58 -5.31 -6.30
N CYS A 54 16.78 -5.40 -5.24
CA CYS A 54 15.33 -5.29 -5.33
C CYS A 54 14.78 -4.51 -4.15
N GLU A 55 13.95 -3.51 -4.43
CA GLU A 55 13.07 -2.95 -3.41
C GLU A 55 11.98 -3.98 -3.08
N LEU A 56 11.90 -4.34 -1.80
CA LEU A 56 11.16 -5.51 -1.34
C LEU A 56 10.24 -5.18 -0.16
N SER A 57 9.17 -5.96 0.02
CA SER A 57 8.38 -5.91 1.26
C SER A 57 9.27 -6.26 2.46
N LEU A 58 9.34 -5.36 3.46
CA LEU A 58 10.11 -5.57 4.70
C LEU A 58 9.67 -6.84 5.43
N VAL A 59 8.36 -7.09 5.51
CA VAL A 59 7.85 -8.28 6.22
C VAL A 59 8.24 -9.56 5.47
N ALA A 60 8.10 -9.59 4.15
CA ALA A 60 8.52 -10.75 3.36
C ALA A 60 10.05 -10.96 3.44
N TYR A 61 10.84 -9.88 3.48
CA TYR A 61 12.27 -9.95 3.76
C TYR A 61 12.58 -10.58 5.13
N LEU A 62 11.86 -10.19 6.18
CA LEU A 62 12.06 -10.75 7.52
C LEU A 62 11.72 -12.24 7.56
N VAL A 63 10.63 -12.67 6.93
CA VAL A 63 10.29 -14.10 6.80
C VAL A 63 11.35 -14.84 5.98
N ALA A 64 11.80 -14.27 4.87
CA ALA A 64 12.88 -14.84 4.06
C ALA A 64 14.18 -15.01 4.86
N ARG A 65 14.56 -14.00 5.65
CA ARG A 65 15.76 -14.00 6.49
C ARG A 65 15.66 -15.03 7.62
N ASP A 66 14.50 -15.13 8.26
CA ASP A 66 14.23 -16.14 9.29
C ASP A 66 14.40 -17.57 8.74
N GLN A 67 14.06 -17.78 7.47
CA GLN A 67 14.25 -19.05 6.76
C GLN A 67 15.66 -19.23 6.17
N GLY A 68 16.61 -18.35 6.48
CA GLY A 68 17.99 -18.46 6.01
C GLY A 68 18.20 -18.17 4.51
N ARG A 69 17.26 -17.48 3.86
CA ARG A 69 17.45 -17.07 2.45
C ARG A 69 18.60 -16.05 2.35
N PRO A 70 19.38 -16.07 1.26
CA PRO A 70 20.65 -15.34 1.16
C PRO A 70 20.46 -13.86 0.81
N PHE A 71 19.52 -13.17 1.47
CA PHE A 71 19.25 -11.76 1.24
C PHE A 71 19.84 -10.90 2.35
N THR A 72 20.54 -9.84 1.97
CA THR A 72 20.85 -8.72 2.87
C THR A 72 20.02 -7.51 2.48
N ALA A 73 19.74 -6.63 3.44
CA ALA A 73 18.92 -5.43 3.21
C ALA A 73 19.64 -4.19 3.69
N ILE A 74 19.30 -3.07 3.05
CA ILE A 74 19.74 -1.73 3.42
C ILE A 74 18.52 -0.95 3.91
N PRO A 75 18.64 -0.05 4.90
CA PRO A 75 17.50 0.63 5.50
C PRO A 75 17.02 1.81 4.64
N VAL A 76 16.69 1.56 3.37
CA VAL A 76 16.18 2.57 2.43
C VAL A 76 14.73 2.25 2.08
N PHE A 77 13.84 3.20 2.36
CA PHE A 77 12.38 3.04 2.19
C PHE A 77 11.85 4.06 1.16
N PRO A 78 11.93 3.74 -0.14
CA PRO A 78 11.54 4.69 -1.19
C PRO A 78 10.02 4.80 -1.34
N HIS A 79 9.24 3.78 -0.93
CA HIS A 79 7.78 3.83 -0.96
C HIS A 79 7.21 4.55 0.26
N ARG A 80 6.81 5.82 0.08
CA ARG A 80 6.21 6.66 1.14
C ARG A 80 4.75 6.97 0.82
N ARG A 81 3.84 6.53 1.68
CA ARG A 81 2.40 6.78 1.55
C ARG A 81 1.73 6.94 2.90
N PHE A 82 0.70 7.78 2.96
CA PHE A 82 -0.15 7.94 4.13
C PHE A 82 -1.10 6.75 4.28
N ARG A 83 -0.78 5.83 5.20
CA ARG A 83 -1.42 4.50 5.27
C ARG A 83 -2.88 4.52 5.75
N HIS A 84 -3.31 5.54 6.50
CA HIS A 84 -4.71 5.65 6.92
C HIS A 84 -5.68 5.72 5.72
N GLY A 85 -5.27 6.36 4.62
CA GLY A 85 -6.08 6.48 3.40
C GLY A 85 -6.36 5.15 2.68
N TYR A 86 -5.72 4.06 3.10
CA TYR A 86 -5.88 2.72 2.55
C TYR A 86 -6.60 1.76 3.52
N MET A 87 -7.12 2.29 4.62
CA MET A 87 -8.04 1.59 5.52
C MET A 87 -9.46 1.96 5.12
N VAL A 88 -10.20 0.99 4.61
CA VAL A 88 -11.50 1.25 3.98
C VAL A 88 -12.56 0.38 4.63
N LYS A 89 -13.77 0.94 4.73
CA LYS A 89 -14.97 0.19 5.14
C LYS A 89 -15.98 0.17 4.02
N ARG A 90 -16.83 -0.85 4.03
CA ARG A 90 -18.05 -0.85 3.23
C ARG A 90 -19.02 0.22 3.75
N THR A 91 -19.69 0.92 2.86
CA THR A 91 -20.77 1.85 3.20
C THR A 91 -22.00 1.10 3.68
N GLY A 92 -22.65 1.66 4.70
CA GLY A 92 -23.81 1.03 5.34
C GLY A 92 -23.46 -0.18 6.21
N CYS A 93 -22.18 -0.48 6.44
CA CYS A 93 -21.78 -1.40 7.50
C CYS A 93 -21.73 -0.65 8.84
N ALA A 94 -21.97 -1.39 9.93
CA ALA A 94 -21.93 -0.90 11.31
C ALA A 94 -20.48 -0.77 11.81
N ILE A 95 -19.69 0.07 11.16
CA ILE A 95 -18.36 0.50 11.57
C ILE A 95 -18.34 2.02 11.50
N ASP A 96 -18.39 2.69 12.64
CA ASP A 96 -18.37 4.16 12.69
C ASP A 96 -17.02 4.67 13.21
N ARG A 97 -16.28 3.83 13.93
CA ARG A 97 -14.92 4.07 14.40
C ARG A 97 -14.06 2.82 14.25
N PRO A 98 -12.72 2.91 14.26
CA PRO A 98 -11.89 1.75 13.95
C PRO A 98 -12.04 0.58 14.93
N ALA A 99 -12.32 0.83 16.21
CA ALA A 99 -12.62 -0.21 17.21
C ALA A 99 -13.82 -1.11 16.84
N ASP A 100 -14.72 -0.65 15.98
CA ASP A 100 -15.87 -1.46 15.53
C ASP A 100 -15.47 -2.54 14.51
N LEU A 101 -14.20 -2.56 14.06
CA LEU A 101 -13.61 -3.67 13.32
C LEU A 101 -13.49 -4.95 14.15
N ASN A 102 -13.56 -4.84 15.49
CA ASN A 102 -13.47 -6.00 16.37
C ASN A 102 -14.56 -7.03 16.05
N GLY A 103 -14.12 -8.28 15.82
CA GLY A 103 -14.99 -9.39 15.42
C GLY A 103 -15.52 -9.35 13.98
N LYS A 104 -15.04 -8.43 13.13
CA LYS A 104 -15.45 -8.32 11.72
C LYS A 104 -14.56 -9.11 10.77
N ARG A 105 -15.01 -9.23 9.51
CA ARG A 105 -14.25 -9.81 8.40
C ARG A 105 -13.53 -8.69 7.66
N VAL A 106 -12.20 -8.77 7.61
CA VAL A 106 -11.35 -7.71 7.06
C VAL A 106 -10.43 -8.28 5.98
N GLY A 107 -10.45 -7.64 4.81
CA GLY A 107 -9.64 -8.00 3.66
C GLY A 107 -8.19 -7.51 3.76
N LEU A 108 -7.27 -8.35 3.28
CA LEU A 108 -5.86 -8.06 3.06
C LEU A 108 -5.45 -8.58 1.68
N ASP A 109 -4.40 -7.98 1.12
CA ASP A 109 -3.70 -8.56 -0.03
C ASP A 109 -3.00 -9.86 0.39
N THR A 110 -2.01 -9.74 1.29
CA THR A 110 -1.32 -10.84 1.97
C THR A 110 -1.04 -10.47 3.44
N LEU A 111 -0.69 -11.43 4.29
CA LEU A 111 -0.23 -11.17 5.65
C LEU A 111 1.18 -10.57 5.68
N GLN A 112 2.05 -10.92 4.71
CA GLN A 112 3.40 -10.37 4.53
C GLN A 112 3.42 -9.00 3.85
N ASN A 113 2.26 -8.41 3.56
CA ASN A 113 2.21 -7.06 3.07
C ASN A 113 2.62 -6.08 4.17
N SER A 114 3.73 -5.36 3.96
CA SER A 114 4.24 -4.39 4.93
C SER A 114 3.25 -3.26 5.23
N ALA A 115 2.51 -2.77 4.23
CA ALA A 115 1.47 -1.77 4.45
C ALA A 115 0.33 -2.31 5.33
N GLY A 116 -0.10 -3.55 5.08
CA GLY A 116 -1.09 -4.25 5.89
C GLY A 116 -0.63 -4.46 7.34
N LEU A 117 0.64 -4.78 7.57
CA LEU A 117 1.19 -4.88 8.93
C LEU A 117 1.19 -3.54 9.66
N TRP A 118 1.68 -2.47 9.02
CA TRP A 118 1.67 -1.13 9.62
C TRP A 118 0.26 -0.66 9.95
N MET A 119 -0.70 -0.87 9.05
CA MET A 119 -2.10 -0.52 9.29
C MET A 119 -2.67 -1.28 10.49
N ARG A 120 -2.39 -2.57 10.63
CA ARG A 120 -2.81 -3.37 11.79
C ARG A 120 -2.19 -2.88 13.09
N GLY A 121 -0.89 -2.55 13.09
CA GLY A 121 -0.21 -1.99 14.26
C GLY A 121 -0.83 -0.67 14.71
N ILE A 122 -1.04 0.25 13.78
CA ILE A 122 -1.71 1.54 14.05
C ILE A 122 -3.10 1.31 14.69
N LEU A 123 -3.91 0.43 14.09
CA LEU A 123 -5.25 0.10 14.59
C LEU A 123 -5.22 -0.49 16.00
N GLN A 124 -4.26 -1.37 16.28
CA GLN A 124 -4.09 -1.99 17.58
C GLN A 124 -3.63 -0.98 18.64
N ASP A 125 -2.57 -0.23 18.35
CA ASP A 125 -1.87 0.62 19.32
C ASP A 125 -2.65 1.89 19.64
N HIS A 126 -3.38 2.45 18.66
CA HIS A 126 -4.02 3.76 18.79
C HIS A 126 -5.54 3.73 18.79
N TYR A 127 -6.17 2.67 18.28
CA TYR A 127 -7.63 2.66 18.07
C TYR A 127 -8.36 1.50 18.75
N GLY A 128 -7.67 0.75 19.62
CA GLY A 128 -8.31 -0.29 20.44
C GLY A 128 -8.82 -1.48 19.63
N VAL A 129 -8.21 -1.76 18.47
CA VAL A 129 -8.54 -2.93 17.66
C VAL A 129 -7.80 -4.16 18.18
N ASP A 130 -8.55 -5.15 18.66
CA ASP A 130 -8.03 -6.47 18.97
C ASP A 130 -7.90 -7.29 17.67
N LEU A 131 -6.67 -7.37 17.16
CA LEU A 131 -6.35 -8.12 15.94
C LEU A 131 -6.68 -9.62 16.06
N LYS A 132 -6.82 -10.18 17.27
CA LYS A 132 -7.22 -11.58 17.51
C LYS A 132 -8.71 -11.81 17.27
N SER A 133 -9.51 -10.75 17.42
CA SER A 133 -10.96 -10.82 17.25
C SER A 133 -11.33 -10.93 15.75
N ILE A 134 -10.55 -10.29 14.88
CA ILE A 134 -10.78 -10.14 13.44
C ILE A 134 -10.60 -11.47 12.69
N GLU A 135 -11.46 -11.69 11.69
CA GLU A 135 -11.25 -12.71 10.66
C GLU A 135 -10.59 -12.07 9.42
N TRP A 136 -9.36 -12.49 9.13
CA TRP A 136 -8.53 -11.93 8.06
C TRP A 136 -8.72 -12.70 6.75
N TRP A 137 -9.19 -12.04 5.71
CA TRP A 137 -9.37 -12.62 4.39
C TRP A 137 -8.23 -12.16 3.48
N CYS A 138 -7.33 -13.07 3.12
CA CYS A 138 -6.16 -12.78 2.28
C CYS A 138 -6.44 -13.16 0.83
N GLN A 139 -6.16 -12.25 -0.09
CA GLN A 139 -6.36 -12.46 -1.51
C GLN A 139 -5.27 -13.35 -2.09
N GLU A 140 -4.02 -12.89 -2.03
CA GLU A 140 -2.89 -13.49 -2.75
C GLU A 140 -2.08 -14.44 -1.86
N GLU A 141 -1.47 -15.45 -2.45
CA GLU A 141 -0.54 -16.32 -1.73
C GLU A 141 0.65 -15.52 -1.20
N GLU A 142 1.21 -16.00 -0.10
CA GLU A 142 2.37 -15.35 0.53
C GLU A 142 3.60 -15.55 -0.36
N ASP A 143 4.41 -14.50 -0.54
CA ASP A 143 5.60 -14.60 -1.38
C ASP A 143 6.63 -15.60 -0.84
N VAL A 144 6.70 -15.70 0.49
CA VAL A 144 7.48 -16.69 1.20
C VAL A 144 6.52 -17.55 2.03
N PRO A 145 6.46 -18.88 1.85
CA PRO A 145 5.57 -19.71 2.66
C PRO A 145 5.86 -19.55 4.15
N PHE A 146 4.83 -19.39 4.98
CA PHE A 146 4.96 -19.36 6.44
C PHE A 146 3.66 -19.82 7.10
N GLU A 147 3.75 -20.21 8.36
CA GLU A 147 2.59 -20.53 9.17
C GLU A 147 2.13 -19.29 9.96
N PRO A 148 0.90 -18.79 9.73
CA PRO A 148 0.34 -17.74 10.56
C PRO A 148 0.29 -18.16 12.03
N ALA A 149 0.35 -17.17 12.93
CA ALA A 149 0.24 -17.47 14.36
C ALA A 149 -1.09 -18.15 14.67
N LYS A 150 -1.08 -19.18 15.53
CA LYS A 150 -2.25 -20.04 15.84
C LYS A 150 -3.51 -19.29 16.30
N TRP A 151 -3.35 -18.08 16.83
CA TRP A 151 -4.46 -17.24 17.28
C TRP A 151 -5.13 -16.46 16.13
N MET A 152 -4.51 -16.38 14.96
CA MET A 152 -5.05 -15.65 13.81
C MET A 152 -6.12 -16.49 13.09
N LYS A 153 -7.26 -15.86 12.83
CA LYS A 153 -8.33 -16.43 12.00
C LYS A 153 -8.08 -16.00 10.55
N VAL A 154 -7.34 -16.80 9.79
CA VAL A 154 -6.98 -16.47 8.40
C VAL A 154 -7.81 -17.30 7.44
N ARG A 155 -8.40 -16.67 6.43
CA ARG A 155 -9.10 -17.30 5.31
C ARG A 155 -8.51 -16.85 3.99
N ARG A 156 -8.56 -17.74 3.01
CA ARG A 156 -8.24 -17.44 1.61
C ARG A 156 -9.49 -16.93 0.91
N VAL A 157 -9.37 -15.87 0.11
CA VAL A 157 -10.44 -15.44 -0.79
C VAL A 157 -10.77 -16.58 -1.78
N PRO A 158 -12.05 -16.91 -2.00
CA PRO A 158 -12.45 -17.96 -2.95
C PRO A 158 -11.91 -17.70 -4.36
N LYS A 159 -11.52 -18.77 -5.05
CA LYS A 159 -11.03 -18.69 -6.43
C LYS A 159 -12.04 -17.97 -7.33
N GLY A 160 -11.57 -17.00 -8.10
CA GLY A 160 -12.39 -16.22 -9.03
C GLY A 160 -13.13 -15.04 -8.38
N LYS A 161 -12.91 -14.76 -7.09
CA LYS A 161 -13.32 -13.52 -6.43
C LYS A 161 -12.10 -12.71 -6.02
N ASN A 162 -12.28 -11.41 -5.76
CA ASN A 162 -11.26 -10.55 -5.15
C ASN A 162 -11.83 -9.73 -3.96
N ILE A 163 -10.96 -9.09 -3.18
CA ILE A 163 -11.34 -8.32 -1.99
C ILE A 163 -12.28 -7.15 -2.33
N ASP A 164 -12.07 -6.48 -3.47
CA ASP A 164 -12.91 -5.35 -3.89
C ASP A 164 -14.35 -5.80 -4.15
N GLU A 165 -14.52 -6.92 -4.87
CA GLU A 165 -15.84 -7.53 -5.11
C GLU A 165 -16.52 -7.97 -3.82
N LEU A 166 -15.78 -8.60 -2.90
CA LEU A 166 -16.32 -9.05 -1.62
C LEU A 166 -16.75 -7.88 -0.72
N LEU A 167 -16.04 -6.75 -0.78
CA LEU A 167 -16.44 -5.52 -0.11
C LEU A 167 -17.73 -4.96 -0.70
N VAL A 168 -17.81 -4.84 -2.03
CA VAL A 168 -19.00 -4.31 -2.71
C VAL A 168 -20.22 -5.20 -2.44
N ALA A 169 -20.04 -6.51 -2.43
CA ALA A 169 -21.09 -7.50 -2.16
C ALA A 169 -21.53 -7.56 -0.68
N GLY A 170 -20.80 -6.93 0.24
CA GLY A 170 -21.08 -7.00 1.67
C GLY A 170 -20.68 -8.30 2.35
N GLU A 171 -19.82 -9.08 1.69
CA GLU A 171 -19.19 -10.28 2.26
C GLU A 171 -18.04 -9.91 3.21
N LEU A 172 -17.45 -8.71 3.06
CA LEU A 172 -16.46 -8.13 3.97
C LEU A 172 -16.92 -6.78 4.51
N GLU A 173 -16.53 -6.46 5.74
CA GLU A 173 -16.87 -5.17 6.37
C GLU A 173 -15.85 -4.07 6.08
N GLY A 174 -14.58 -4.44 5.87
CA GLY A 174 -13.50 -3.51 5.55
C GLY A 174 -12.28 -4.19 4.96
N ALA A 175 -11.30 -3.40 4.53
CA ALA A 175 -10.02 -3.91 4.05
C ALA A 175 -8.87 -2.95 4.39
N LEU A 176 -7.68 -3.53 4.52
CA LEU A 176 -6.42 -2.82 4.69
C LEU A 176 -5.54 -3.22 3.49
N TYR A 177 -5.53 -2.38 2.44
CA TYR A 177 -4.93 -2.75 1.15
C TYR A 177 -3.69 -1.89 0.82
N PRO A 178 -2.66 -2.39 0.12
CA PRO A 178 -1.47 -1.57 -0.22
C PRO A 178 -1.74 -0.46 -1.25
N GLU A 179 -2.80 -0.61 -2.04
CA GLU A 179 -3.17 0.22 -3.18
C GLU A 179 -4.66 0.60 -3.10
N THR A 180 -5.07 1.62 -3.84
CA THR A 180 -6.46 2.04 -3.88
C THR A 180 -7.27 0.99 -4.63
N LEU A 181 -8.32 0.47 -3.99
CA LEU A 181 -9.18 -0.52 -4.61
C LEU A 181 -9.92 0.07 -5.83
N PRO A 182 -10.19 -0.73 -6.88
CA PRO A 182 -10.88 -0.26 -8.09
C PRO A 182 -12.20 0.47 -7.80
N SER A 183 -13.07 -0.08 -6.94
CA SER A 183 -14.35 0.52 -6.55
C SER A 183 -14.22 1.92 -5.90
N ILE A 184 -13.05 2.24 -5.34
CA ILE A 184 -12.74 3.53 -4.72
C ILE A 184 -12.11 4.48 -5.74
N SER A 185 -11.19 3.98 -6.58
CA SER A 185 -10.48 4.78 -7.58
C SER A 185 -11.36 5.27 -8.74
N GLN A 186 -12.37 4.47 -9.13
CA GLN A 186 -13.32 4.86 -10.19
C GLN A 186 -14.18 6.07 -9.78
N ARG A 187 -14.52 6.19 -8.48
CA ARG A 187 -15.23 7.36 -7.94
C ARG A 187 -14.38 8.63 -7.91
N GLY A 188 -13.06 8.52 -7.72
CA GLY A 188 -12.15 9.67 -7.80
C GLY A 188 -12.10 10.27 -9.20
N ARG A 189 -12.19 9.42 -10.24
CA ARG A 189 -12.27 9.84 -11.64
C ARG A 189 -13.60 10.53 -11.95
N ASP A 190 -14.73 9.98 -11.48
CA ASP A 190 -16.05 10.60 -11.69
C ASP A 190 -16.23 11.92 -10.93
N ARG A 191 -15.69 12.06 -9.71
CA ARG A 191 -15.70 13.33 -8.98
C ARG A 191 -14.85 14.40 -9.66
N LEU A 192 -13.63 14.06 -10.10
CA LEU A 192 -12.79 15.01 -10.85
C LEU A 192 -13.45 15.43 -12.17
N LEU A 193 -14.07 14.49 -12.91
CA LEU A 193 -14.79 14.79 -14.15
C LEU A 193 -16.12 15.54 -13.94
N GLN A 194 -16.74 15.45 -12.76
CA GLN A 194 -17.93 16.23 -12.39
C GLN A 194 -17.56 17.62 -11.86
N GLU A 195 -16.47 17.74 -11.11
CA GLU A 195 -15.93 19.02 -10.63
C GLU A 195 -15.36 19.84 -11.79
N GLU A 196 -14.69 19.23 -12.78
CA GLU A 196 -14.27 19.93 -14.00
C GLU A 196 -15.47 20.46 -14.82
N ARG A 197 -16.58 19.71 -14.88
CA ARG A 197 -17.83 20.17 -15.52
C ARG A 197 -18.53 21.28 -14.73
N HIS A 198 -18.47 21.26 -13.40
CA HIS A 198 -19.02 22.32 -12.55
C HIS A 198 -18.16 23.59 -12.58
N LEU A 199 -16.83 23.46 -12.66
CA LEU A 199 -15.90 24.59 -12.77
C LEU A 199 -15.97 25.25 -14.16
N SER A 200 -16.26 24.48 -15.21
CA SER A 200 -16.50 25.04 -16.56
C SER A 200 -17.90 25.63 -16.75
N HIS A 201 -18.84 25.41 -15.82
CA HIS A 201 -20.13 26.12 -15.79
C HIS A 201 -20.14 27.39 -14.91
N HIS A 202 -19.18 27.55 -13.98
CA HIS A 202 -19.08 28.73 -13.10
C HIS A 202 -18.03 29.76 -13.51
N ALA A 203 -17.10 29.39 -14.40
CA ALA A 203 -16.32 30.35 -15.15
C ALA A 203 -16.93 30.44 -16.54
N HIS A 204 -17.80 31.42 -16.81
CA HIS A 204 -18.06 32.12 -18.09
C HIS A 204 -19.39 32.90 -17.95
N GLY A 205 -19.33 34.02 -17.21
CA GLY A 205 -20.33 35.08 -17.24
C GLY A 205 -19.70 36.36 -17.82
N GLY A 206 -20.09 36.73 -19.04
CA GLY A 206 -19.65 37.89 -19.82
C GLY A 206 -18.38 37.62 -20.65
N ASP A 207 -18.31 37.72 -21.97
CA ASP A 207 -19.05 38.55 -22.93
C ASP A 207 -19.07 37.95 -24.36
N GLN A 208 -20.09 38.33 -25.13
CA GLN A 208 -20.40 38.26 -26.58
C GLN A 208 -19.67 37.34 -27.60
N GLU A 209 -20.52 36.56 -28.29
CA GLU A 209 -20.55 36.22 -29.73
C GLU A 209 -19.37 35.49 -30.42
N ARG A 210 -19.61 34.23 -30.83
CA ARG A 210 -20.01 33.91 -32.23
C ARG A 210 -20.48 32.46 -32.41
N ASN A 211 -21.56 32.35 -33.17
CA ASN A 211 -22.29 31.18 -33.67
C ASN A 211 -21.40 30.10 -34.29
N PHE A 212 -21.71 28.82 -34.04
CA PHE A 212 -21.90 27.77 -35.07
C PHE A 212 -22.68 26.60 -34.44
N GLY A 213 -23.81 26.25 -35.06
CA GLY A 213 -24.78 25.31 -34.50
C GLY A 213 -24.49 23.84 -34.74
N ALA A 214 -25.14 23.00 -33.92
CA ALA A 214 -25.67 21.67 -34.28
C ALA A 214 -26.62 21.20 -33.17
N GLU A 215 -27.75 20.63 -33.56
CA GLU A 215 -28.86 20.16 -32.71
C GLU A 215 -28.53 18.98 -31.78
N PRO A 216 -29.31 18.75 -30.70
CA PRO A 216 -29.10 17.64 -29.77
C PRO A 216 -29.87 16.38 -30.21
N LEU A 217 -29.19 15.23 -30.23
CA LEU A 217 -29.84 13.92 -30.35
C LEU A 217 -29.79 13.15 -29.01
N GLY A 218 -30.98 12.84 -28.50
CA GLY A 218 -31.28 11.56 -27.84
C GLY A 218 -30.90 11.38 -26.38
N ARG A 219 -31.88 11.58 -25.48
CA ARG A 219 -31.89 11.00 -24.13
C ARG A 219 -32.06 9.48 -24.22
N GLY A 220 -31.18 8.74 -23.54
CA GLY A 220 -31.42 7.35 -23.14
C GLY A 220 -31.35 7.25 -21.62
N GLU A 221 -32.47 6.91 -20.98
CA GLU A 221 -32.52 6.59 -19.55
C GLU A 221 -31.78 5.26 -19.28
N PRO A 222 -31.00 5.12 -18.20
CA PRO A 222 -30.60 3.81 -17.72
C PRO A 222 -31.70 3.21 -16.82
N PRO A 223 -31.93 1.88 -16.89
CA PRO A 223 -32.96 1.21 -16.11
C PRO A 223 -32.62 1.20 -14.61
N ALA A 224 -33.67 1.33 -13.80
CA ALA A 224 -33.62 1.25 -12.36
C ALA A 224 -33.30 -0.17 -11.85
N GLY A 225 -32.45 -0.27 -10.83
CA GLY A 225 -32.45 -1.41 -9.92
C GLY A 225 -31.13 -2.18 -9.74
N VAL A 226 -30.09 -1.52 -9.21
CA VAL A 226 -29.09 -2.17 -8.33
C VAL A 226 -28.67 -1.14 -7.29
N SER A 227 -29.05 -1.35 -6.03
CA SER A 227 -28.58 -0.54 -4.90
C SER A 227 -27.10 -0.86 -4.62
N GLY A 228 -26.20 -0.18 -5.34
CA GLY A 228 -24.76 -0.33 -5.20
C GLY A 228 -24.27 0.04 -3.80
N GLY A 229 -23.78 -0.97 -3.07
CA GLY A 229 -23.07 -0.81 -1.81
C GLY A 229 -21.76 -0.06 -2.06
N GLN A 230 -21.60 1.08 -1.39
CA GLN A 230 -20.53 2.04 -1.61
C GLN A 230 -19.33 1.73 -0.69
N GLY A 231 -18.16 2.33 -0.87
CA GLY A 231 -17.03 2.25 0.07
C GLY A 231 -16.70 3.64 0.63
N ALA A 232 -16.32 3.73 1.90
CA ALA A 232 -15.91 4.97 2.56
C ALA A 232 -14.56 4.80 3.27
N VAL A 233 -13.72 5.84 3.21
CA VAL A 233 -12.46 5.92 3.96
C VAL A 233 -12.78 6.12 5.44
N LEU A 234 -12.10 5.39 6.33
CA LEU A 234 -12.19 5.64 7.77
C LEU A 234 -11.46 6.95 8.08
N GLN A 235 -12.20 8.05 8.29
CA GLN A 235 -11.64 9.31 8.78
C GLN A 235 -11.39 9.18 10.29
N ALA A 236 -10.13 9.28 10.71
CA ALA A 236 -9.75 9.54 12.09
C ALA A 236 -9.59 11.06 12.26
N ASP A 237 -10.29 11.63 13.23
CA ASP A 237 -10.17 13.04 13.59
C ASP A 237 -8.81 13.28 14.26
N GLU A 238 -7.98 14.17 13.69
CA GLU A 238 -6.66 14.55 14.23
C GLU A 238 -6.84 15.49 15.43
N GLY A 239 -7.42 14.99 16.51
CA GLY A 239 -7.64 15.73 17.74
C GLY A 239 -6.85 15.14 18.91
N SER A 240 -5.73 15.76 19.26
CA SER A 240 -4.99 15.63 20.54
C SER A 240 -4.09 14.41 20.75
N ALA A 241 -2.92 14.41 20.11
CA ALA A 241 -1.73 13.71 20.62
C ALA A 241 -0.50 14.62 20.50
N GLN A 242 -0.39 15.62 21.39
CA GLN A 242 0.87 16.35 21.57
C GLN A 242 1.87 15.46 22.32
N LEU A 243 2.83 14.89 21.59
CA LEU A 243 3.99 14.21 22.14
C LEU A 243 4.90 15.23 22.83
N ARG A 244 4.96 15.20 24.17
CA ARG A 244 6.06 15.81 24.94
C ARG A 244 7.24 14.84 24.96
N ALA A 245 8.30 15.15 24.23
CA ALA A 245 9.57 14.45 24.34
C ALA A 245 10.26 14.84 25.66
N GLY A 246 10.33 13.90 26.60
CA GLY A 246 11.17 13.98 27.79
C GLY A 246 12.44 13.17 27.56
N VAL A 247 13.59 13.84 27.59
CA VAL A 247 14.93 13.25 27.51
C VAL A 247 15.23 12.49 28.81
N GLY A 248 15.66 11.24 28.71
CA GLY A 248 16.18 10.45 29.81
C GLY A 248 17.44 9.72 29.38
N GLU A 249 18.60 10.20 29.84
CA GLU A 249 19.90 9.55 29.66
C GLU A 249 19.98 8.24 30.46
N GLY A 250 20.60 7.22 29.86
CA GLY A 250 20.87 5.94 30.50
C GLY A 250 21.96 5.16 29.74
N THR A 251 23.19 5.26 30.24
CA THR A 251 24.39 4.53 29.83
C THR A 251 24.28 3.02 30.07
N HIS A 252 24.80 2.18 29.16
CA HIS A 252 25.72 1.07 29.48
C HIS A 252 26.30 0.39 28.23
N ALA A 253 27.48 -0.20 28.41
CA ALA A 253 28.50 -0.50 27.42
C ALA A 253 28.59 -1.99 27.00
N GLY A 254 29.10 -2.21 25.79
CA GLY A 254 30.13 -3.22 25.47
C GLY A 254 29.70 -4.64 25.09
N ALA A 255 29.98 -5.03 23.84
CA ALA A 255 30.82 -6.19 23.49
C ALA A 255 30.97 -6.31 21.96
N ALA A 256 32.23 -6.42 21.52
CA ALA A 256 32.65 -6.57 20.13
C ALA A 256 32.68 -8.06 19.72
N GLY A 257 32.40 -8.34 18.43
CA GLY A 257 32.54 -9.67 17.82
C GLY A 257 32.65 -9.59 16.30
N ASP A 258 33.72 -10.22 15.78
CA ASP A 258 34.24 -10.33 14.41
C ASP A 258 33.28 -10.23 13.20
N LEU A 259 33.70 -9.44 12.19
CA LEU A 259 33.11 -9.35 10.85
C LEU A 259 34.04 -9.97 9.78
N ARG A 260 33.51 -10.89 8.97
CA ARG A 260 34.10 -11.35 7.70
C ARG A 260 33.41 -10.65 6.51
N PRO A 261 34.09 -10.47 5.35
CA PRO A 261 33.67 -9.53 4.33
C PRO A 261 32.53 -10.08 3.46
N GLY A 262 31.40 -9.39 3.49
CA GLY A 262 30.25 -9.52 2.60
C GLY A 262 29.62 -8.14 2.43
N SER A 263 29.04 -7.89 1.26
CA SER A 263 28.64 -6.58 0.70
C SER A 263 28.12 -5.53 1.71
N LEU A 264 28.68 -4.33 1.56
CA LEU A 264 28.53 -3.17 2.43
C LEU A 264 27.26 -2.36 2.12
N ALA A 265 26.55 -1.89 3.14
CA ALA A 265 25.72 -0.69 3.05
C ALA A 265 25.37 -0.10 4.43
N LEU A 266 25.28 1.23 4.43
CA LEU A 266 25.48 2.14 5.55
C LEU A 266 24.19 2.52 6.30
N GLN A 267 24.37 2.98 7.54
CA GLN A 267 23.35 3.28 8.55
C GLN A 267 23.51 4.72 9.09
N SER A 268 22.39 5.40 9.36
CA SER A 268 22.09 6.30 10.51
C SER A 268 20.79 7.04 10.15
N GLY A 269 19.67 6.98 10.87
CA GLY A 269 19.48 7.33 12.28
C GLY A 269 18.81 8.72 12.34
N GLY A 270 17.53 8.78 12.72
CA GLY A 270 16.75 10.03 12.87
C GLY A 270 15.37 9.98 12.23
#